data_AF-X0Z372-F1
#
_entry.id   AF-X0Z372-F1
#
_cell.length_a   1.000
_cell.length_b   1.000
_cell.length_c   1.000
_cell.angle_alpha   90.00
_cell.angle_beta   90.00
_cell.angle_gamma   90.00
#
_symmetry.space_group_name_H-M   'P 1'
#
loop_
_entity.id
_entity.type
_entity.pdbx_description
1 polymer ?
#
loop_
_entity_poly.entity_id
_entity_poly.type
_entity_poly.pdbx_seq_one_letter_code
_entity_poly.pdbx_strand_id
1 'polypeptide(L)'
;MKKINYIFGFLLLFIGVLLILSNFGVIEIIWENLWPLFLLIPGIVFELSYFIYRKDAGLLVPGGILITYGLLFLVNVIYGWRLMEDLWPVFPLGVAIGLLQLRLP
;
A
#
# COMPACT_ATOMS: atom_id res chain seq x y z
N MET A 1 -21.34 -5.56 15.27
CA MET A 1 -20.39 -4.47 15.64
C MET A 1 -19.15 -4.93 16.44
N LYS A 2 -19.04 -6.18 16.95
CA LYS A 2 -17.87 -6.63 17.75
C LYS A 2 -16.59 -6.97 16.95
N LYS A 3 -16.67 -7.37 15.67
CA LYS A 3 -15.50 -7.83 14.88
C LYS A 3 -14.44 -6.76 14.62
N ILE A 4 -14.83 -5.50 14.45
CA ILE A 4 -13.91 -4.40 14.14
C ILE A 4 -12.93 -4.13 15.29
N ASN A 5 -13.39 -4.25 16.55
CA ASN A 5 -12.56 -3.99 17.73
C ASN A 5 -11.43 -5.01 17.90
N TYR A 6 -11.64 -6.27 17.54
CA TYR A 6 -10.59 -7.29 17.58
C TYR A 6 -9.54 -7.08 16.50
N ILE A 7 -9.96 -6.67 15.30
CA ILE A 7 -9.03 -6.34 14.20
C ILE A 7 -8.18 -5.12 14.57
N PHE A 8 -8.80 -4.09 15.13
CA PHE A 8 -8.08 -2.90 15.60
C PHE A 8 -7.10 -3.23 16.73
N GLY A 9 -7.51 -4.03 17.71
CA GLY A 9 -6.63 -4.46 18.81
C GLY A 9 -5.46 -5.30 18.32
N PHE A 10 -5.70 -6.22 17.38
CA PHE A 10 -4.65 -7.03 16.76
C PHE A 10 -3.66 -6.16 15.97
N LEU A 11 -4.14 -5.19 15.20
CA LEU A 11 -3.31 -4.27 14.43
C LEU A 11 -2.43 -3.41 15.35
N LEU A 12 -2.99 -2.91 16.46
CA LEU A 12 -2.25 -2.15 17.47
C LEU A 12 -1.17 -3.00 18.14
N LEU A 13 -1.49 -4.25 18.47
CA LEU A 13 -0.54 -5.20 19.06
C LEU A 13 0.61 -5.49 18.10
N PHE A 14 0.31 -5.70 16.82
CA PHE A 14 1.32 -5.95 15.79
C PHE A 14 2.26 -4.75 15.59
N ILE A 15 1.71 -3.53 15.53
CA ILE A 15 2.48 -2.28 15.46
C ILE A 15 3.37 -2.11 16.70
N GLY A 16 2.82 -2.36 17.90
CA GLY A 16 3.59 -2.26 19.14
C GLY A 16 4.78 -3.22 19.19
N VAL A 17 4.58 -4.47 18.76
CA VAL A 17 5.65 -5.47 18.69
C VAL A 17 6.73 -5.04 17.71
N LEU A 18 6.37 -4.58 16.51
CA LEU A 18 7.32 -4.06 15.51
C LEU A 18 8.15 -2.88 16.03
N LEU A 19 7.53 -1.93 16.73
CA LEU A 19 8.23 -0.76 17.29
C LEU A 19 9.23 -1.14 18.40
N ILE A 20 8.89 -2.15 19.21
CA ILE A 20 9.79 -2.69 20.23
C ILE A 20 10.98 -3.38 19.56
N LEU A 21 10.73 -4.27 18.60
CA LEU A 21 11.78 -4.95 17.84
C LEU A 21 12.74 -3.95 17.15
N SER A 22 12.21 -2.83 16.67
CA SER A 22 13.04 -1.77 16.10
C SER A 22 13.91 -1.05 17.14
N ASN A 23 13.37 -0.77 18.33
CA ASN A 23 14.15 -0.18 19.43
C ASN A 23 15.28 -1.09 19.92
N PHE A 24 15.11 -2.41 19.84
CA PHE A 24 16.15 -3.37 20.18
C PHE A 24 17.24 -3.52 19.10
N GLY A 25 17.16 -2.76 17.99
CA GLY A 25 18.15 -2.80 16.91
C GLY A 25 18.08 -4.06 16.04
N VAL A 26 17.01 -4.86 16.17
CA VAL A 26 16.76 -6.02 15.30
C VAL A 26 16.29 -5.56 13.91
N ILE A 27 15.61 -4.41 13.86
CA ILE A 27 15.07 -3.82 12.63
C ILE A 27 15.38 -2.32 12.63
N GLU A 28 16.22 -1.84 11.72
CA GLU A 28 16.43 -0.41 11.49
C GLU A 28 15.23 0.17 10.73
N ILE A 29 14.24 0.70 11.44
CA ILE A 29 13.13 1.42 10.83
C ILE A 29 13.58 2.85 10.57
N ILE A 30 14.00 3.10 9.34
CA ILE A 30 14.26 4.44 8.84
C ILE A 30 12.90 5.05 8.49
N TRP A 31 12.40 5.97 9.31
CA TRP A 31 11.10 6.64 9.09
C TRP A 31 11.00 7.28 7.71
N GLU A 32 12.13 7.76 7.18
CA GLU A 32 12.25 8.32 5.83
C GLU A 32 11.95 7.30 4.71
N ASN A 33 12.01 6.00 5.00
CA ASN A 33 11.72 4.92 4.06
C ASN A 33 10.27 4.41 4.14
N LEU A 34 9.50 4.83 5.15
CA LEU A 34 8.14 4.33 5.38
C LEU A 34 7.06 5.10 4.60
N TRP A 35 7.38 6.24 4.01
CA TRP A 35 6.40 7.07 3.30
C TRP A 35 5.63 6.35 2.17
N PRO A 36 6.15 5.34 1.44
CA PRO A 36 5.38 4.66 0.39
C PRO A 36 4.16 3.92 0.95
N LEU A 37 4.20 3.53 2.23
CA LEU A 37 3.06 2.91 2.90
C LEU A 37 1.86 3.86 2.97
N PHE A 38 2.09 5.19 3.04
CA PHE A 38 1.01 6.16 3.03
C PHE A 38 0.22 6.17 1.71
N LEU A 39 0.84 5.76 0.59
CA LEU A 39 0.13 5.51 -0.67
C LEU A 39 -0.46 4.10 -0.72
N LEU A 40 0.29 3.10 -0.26
CA LEU A 40 -0.10 1.69 -0.35
C LEU A 40 -1.35 1.37 0.48
N ILE A 41 -1.41 1.86 1.73
CA ILE A 41 -2.50 1.61 2.68
C ILE A 41 -3.86 2.08 2.11
N PRO A 42 -4.06 3.34 1.69
CA PRO A 42 -5.33 3.76 1.11
C PRO A 42 -5.65 3.05 -0.20
N GLY A 43 -4.63 2.71 -1.02
CA GLY A 43 -4.83 1.91 -2.23
C GLY A 43 -5.45 0.54 -1.92
N ILE A 44 -4.89 -0.19 -0.95
CA ILE A 44 -5.41 -1.48 -0.48
C ILE A 44 -6.81 -1.32 0.12
N VAL A 45 -7.05 -0.26 0.90
CA VAL A 45 -8.37 0.02 1.47
C VAL A 45 -9.42 0.23 0.37
N PHE A 46 -9.08 0.93 -0.71
CA PHE A 46 -9.99 1.09 -1.85
C PHE A 46 -10.29 -0.23 -2.55
N GLU A 47 -9.28 -1.07 -2.80
CA GLU A 47 -9.51 -2.41 -3.37
C GLU A 47 -10.36 -3.30 -2.46
N LEU A 48 -10.03 -3.38 -1.17
CA LEU A 48 -10.80 -4.17 -0.21
C LEU A 48 -12.23 -3.66 -0.08
N SER A 49 -12.42 -2.34 -0.15
CA SER A 49 -13.77 -1.75 -0.12
C SER A 49 -14.61 -2.19 -1.33
N TYR A 50 -14.00 -2.34 -2.49
CA TYR A 50 -14.66 -2.88 -3.67
C TYR A 50 -15.07 -4.34 -3.47
N PHE A 51 -14.14 -5.22 -3.06
CA PHE A 51 -14.43 -6.65 -2.91
C PHE A 51 -15.40 -6.96 -1.76
N ILE A 52 -15.34 -6.21 -0.65
CA ILE A 52 -16.16 -6.46 0.54
C ILE A 52 -17.57 -5.87 0.36
N TYR A 53 -17.67 -4.64 -0.16
CA TYR A 53 -18.95 -3.93 -0.22
C TYR A 53 -19.60 -3.93 -1.61
N ARG A 54 -18.94 -4.50 -2.64
CA ARG A 54 -19.30 -4.36 -4.06
C ARG A 54 -19.65 -2.91 -4.42
N LYS A 55 -18.86 -1.98 -3.89
CA LYS A 55 -18.98 -0.55 -4.15
C LYS A 55 -18.65 -0.24 -5.61
N ASP A 56 -18.99 0.96 -6.07
CA ASP A 56 -18.79 1.39 -7.46
C ASP A 56 -17.40 1.01 -7.99
N ALA A 57 -17.38 0.39 -9.18
CA ALA A 57 -16.15 -0.03 -9.86
C ALA A 57 -15.17 1.15 -10.07
N GLY A 58 -15.66 2.40 -10.05
CA GLY A 58 -14.85 3.61 -10.09
C GLY A 58 -13.83 3.74 -8.95
N LEU A 59 -14.02 3.08 -7.80
CA LEU A 59 -13.06 3.08 -6.69
C LEU A 59 -11.82 2.19 -6.95
N LEU A 60 -11.91 1.23 -7.88
CA LEU A 60 -10.77 0.40 -8.24
C LEU A 60 -9.70 1.18 -9.00
N VAL A 61 -10.10 2.22 -9.75
CA VAL A 61 -9.16 3.05 -10.51
C VAL A 61 -8.14 3.73 -9.58
N PRO A 62 -8.55 4.55 -8.58
CA PRO A 62 -7.60 5.14 -7.65
C PRO A 62 -6.93 4.08 -6.76
N GLY A 63 -7.60 2.96 -6.46
CA GLY A 63 -7.00 1.84 -5.72
C GLY A 63 -5.78 1.24 -6.43
N GLY A 64 -5.95 0.83 -7.69
CA GLY A 64 -4.89 0.24 -8.50
C GLY A 64 -3.73 1.20 -8.76
N ILE A 65 -4.02 2.47 -8.99
CA ILE A 65 -2.99 3.51 -9.16
C ILE A 65 -2.15 3.64 -7.89
N LEU A 66 -2.80 3.78 -6.73
CA LEU A 66 -2.14 3.96 -5.44
C LEU A 66 -1.31 2.74 -5.02
N ILE A 67 -1.82 1.53 -5.25
CA ILE A 67 -1.05 0.29 -4.99
C ILE A 67 0.16 0.21 -5.91
N THR A 68 -0.01 0.48 -7.20
CA THR A 68 1.09 0.41 -8.17
C THR A 68 2.20 1.41 -7.82
N TYR A 69 1.84 2.65 -7.50
CA TYR A 69 2.81 3.68 -7.14
C TYR A 69 3.42 3.43 -5.76
N GLY A 70 2.63 2.99 -4.78
CA GLY A 70 3.13 2.60 -3.46
C GLY A 70 4.17 1.49 -3.54
N LEU A 71 3.93 0.47 -4.38
CA LEU A 71 4.91 -0.61 -4.63
C LEU A 71 6.16 -0.10 -5.34
N LEU A 72 6.01 0.73 -6.39
CA LEU A 72 7.14 1.31 -7.10
C LEU A 72 8.05 2.11 -6.17
N PHE A 73 7.47 2.93 -5.31
CA PHE A 73 8.23 3.73 -4.36
C PHE A 73 8.84 2.88 -3.25
N LEU A 74 8.17 1.83 -2.79
CA LEU A 74 8.74 0.86 -1.85
C LEU A 74 9.99 0.19 -2.43
N VAL A 75 9.93 -0.23 -3.70
CA VAL A 75 11.08 -0.84 -4.40
C VAL A 75 12.23 0.17 -4.52
N ASN A 76 11.96 1.43 -4.90
CA ASN A 76 12.98 2.47 -4.98
C ASN A 76 13.62 2.78 -3.62
N VAL A 77 12.85 2.71 -2.55
CA VAL A 77 13.36 2.92 -1.19
C VAL A 77 14.27 1.76 -0.75
N ILE A 78 13.93 0.51 -1.09
CA ILE A 78 14.71 -0.68 -0.68
C ILE A 78 15.99 -0.84 -1.52
N TYR A 79 15.89 -0.68 -2.83
CA TYR A 79 16.97 -0.96 -3.77
C TYR A 79 17.70 0.30 -4.27
N GLY A 80 17.22 1.47 -3.88
CA GLY A 80 17.77 2.77 -4.23
C GLY A 80 17.06 3.44 -5.41
N TRP A 81 17.03 4.77 -5.36
CA TRP A 81 16.35 5.64 -6.34
C TRP A 81 16.94 5.61 -7.75
N ARG A 82 18.09 4.95 -7.95
CA ARG A 82 18.69 4.79 -9.29
C ARG A 82 17.82 3.92 -10.20
N LEU A 83 17.05 2.99 -9.64
CA LEU A 83 16.10 2.17 -10.40
C LEU A 83 14.96 3.00 -11.00
N MET A 84 14.73 4.22 -10.53
CA MET A 84 13.70 5.10 -11.08
C MET A 84 13.92 5.43 -12.56
N GLU A 85 15.19 5.44 -12.99
CA GLU A 85 15.57 5.66 -14.39
C GLU A 85 15.05 4.53 -15.31
N ASP A 86 14.88 3.32 -14.77
CA ASP A 86 14.33 2.17 -15.50
C ASP A 86 12.84 1.96 -15.21
N LEU A 87 12.37 2.32 -14.02
CA LEU A 87 11.01 2.09 -13.52
C LEU A 87 10.01 3.18 -13.92
N TRP A 88 10.44 4.31 -14.50
CA TRP A 88 9.52 5.36 -14.94
C TRP A 88 8.35 4.89 -15.84
N PRO A 89 8.45 3.84 -16.70
CA PRO A 89 7.32 3.37 -17.51
C PRO A 89 6.19 2.78 -16.66
N VAL A 90 6.45 2.49 -15.38
CA VAL A 90 5.44 2.00 -14.45
C VAL A 90 4.41 3.09 -14.11
N PHE A 91 4.74 4.38 -14.26
CA PHE A 91 3.76 5.45 -14.05
C PHE A 91 2.52 5.35 -14.97
N PRO A 92 2.67 5.30 -16.30
CA PRO A 92 1.54 5.05 -17.19
C PRO A 92 0.97 3.65 -17.03
N LEU A 93 1.76 2.63 -16.67
CA LEU A 93 1.24 1.30 -16.34
C LEU A 93 0.32 1.32 -15.12
N GLY A 94 0.61 2.10 -14.08
CA GLY A 94 -0.27 2.23 -12.91
C GLY A 94 -1.64 2.79 -13.28
N VAL A 95 -1.68 3.77 -14.19
CA VAL A 95 -2.94 4.27 -14.76
C VAL A 95 -3.64 3.18 -15.58
N ALA A 96 -2.88 2.44 -16.40
CA ALA A 96 -3.42 1.34 -17.19
C ALA A 96 -4.01 0.22 -16.31
N ILE A 97 -3.35 -0.13 -15.21
CA ILE A 97 -3.81 -1.14 -14.24
C ILE A 97 -5.10 -0.66 -13.57
N GLY A 98 -5.16 0.59 -13.10
CA GLY A 98 -6.39 1.13 -12.51
C GLY A 98 -7.56 1.13 -13.50
N LEU A 99 -7.33 1.50 -14.76
CA LEU A 99 -8.35 1.47 -15.81
C LEU A 99 -8.73 0.04 -16.23
N LEU A 100 -7.79 -0.89 -16.22
CA LEU A 100 -8.04 -2.30 -16.52
C LEU A 100 -8.90 -2.92 -15.41
N GLN A 101 -8.60 -2.62 -14.15
CA GLN A 101 -9.44 -3.03 -13.01
C GLN A 101 -10.85 -2.43 -13.05
N LEU A 102 -11.07 -1.29 -13.71
CA LEU A 102 -12.42 -0.77 -13.94
C LEU A 102 -13.24 -1.62 -14.93
N ARG A 103 -12.59 -2.29 -15.89
CA ARG A 103 -13.26 -3.07 -16.96
C ARG A 103 -13.48 -4.54 -16.63
N LEU A 104 -12.73 -5.08 -15.65
CA LEU A 104 -12.85 -6.46 -15.19
C LEU A 104 -14.03 -6.80 -14.25
N PRO A 105 -14.69 -5.85 -13.56
CA PRO A 105 -15.94 -6.11 -12.83
C PRO A 105 -17.19 -5.97 -13.69
#